data_AF-A0A517SF72-F1
#
_entry.id   AF-A0A517SF72-F1
#
_cell.length_a   1.000
_cell.length_b   1.000
_cell.length_c   1.000
_cell.angle_alpha   90.00
_cell.angle_beta   90.00
_cell.angle_gamma   90.00
#
_symmetry.space_group_name_H-M   'P 1'
#
loop_
_entity.id
_entity.type
_entity.pdbx_description
1 polymer ?
#
loop_
_entity_poly.entity_id
_entity_poly.type
_entity_poly.pdbx_seq_one_letter_code
_entity_poly.pdbx_strand_id
1 'polypeptide(L)'
;MAQLEEDQFYIARLVEGVTQGITSRRRLALFTGVSDAKFTRLASRAIIARKIVMLNEPDRHGGVVFGLYGQQEQTTELSPATQTEKAEAFLREVLADGPLPSVVVEEMAMTRGFRRGVLKSARALVGVQAVRDGEVGRWKMRLPESASVASV
;
A
#
# COMPACT_ATOMS: atom_id res chain seq x y z
N MET A 1 21.38 -30.94 6.64
CA MET A 1 19.97 -31.29 6.97
C MET A 1 19.57 -30.67 8.31
N ALA A 2 20.23 -30.99 9.44
CA ALA A 2 19.82 -30.52 10.79
C ALA A 2 19.69 -28.99 10.98
N GLN A 3 20.56 -28.19 10.35
CA GLN A 3 20.52 -26.72 10.51
C GLN A 3 19.26 -26.07 9.91
N LEU A 4 18.71 -26.67 8.83
CA LEU A 4 17.51 -26.14 8.17
C LEU A 4 16.25 -26.38 9.02
N GLU A 5 16.17 -27.52 9.71
CA GLU A 5 15.06 -27.85 10.60
C GLU A 5 15.09 -26.98 11.86
N GLU A 6 16.28 -26.71 12.40
CA GLU A 6 16.47 -25.80 13.53
C GLU A 6 16.00 -24.38 13.19
N ASP A 7 16.38 -23.86 12.02
CA ASP A 7 15.98 -22.53 11.56
C ASP A 7 14.46 -22.44 11.32
N GLN A 8 13.83 -23.49 10.77
CA GLN A 8 12.38 -23.55 10.56
C GLN A 8 11.61 -23.46 11.88
N PHE A 9 12.08 -24.16 12.92
CA PHE A 9 11.49 -24.12 14.25
C PHE A 9 11.49 -22.69 14.84
N TYR A 10 12.62 -21.98 14.73
CA TYR A 10 12.69 -20.60 15.25
C TYR A 10 11.88 -19.60 14.42
N ILE A 11 11.79 -19.81 13.10
CA ILE A 11 10.93 -18.97 12.25
C ILE A 11 9.46 -19.14 12.65
N ALA A 12 8.99 -20.36 12.92
CA ALA A 12 7.63 -20.62 13.38
C ALA A 12 7.33 -19.90 14.72
N ARG A 13 8.24 -20.00 15.69
CA ARG A 13 8.16 -19.27 16.97
C ARG A 13 8.16 -17.75 16.79
N LEU A 14 8.94 -17.21 15.85
CA LEU A 14 8.94 -15.78 15.54
C LEU A 14 7.58 -15.31 15.01
N VAL A 15 6.99 -16.07 14.09
CA VAL A 15 5.66 -15.76 13.52
C VAL A 15 4.57 -15.84 14.59
N GLU A 16 4.63 -16.84 15.47
CA GLU A 16 3.70 -16.99 16.60
C GLU A 16 3.76 -15.78 17.53
N GLY A 17 4.96 -15.35 17.95
CA GLY A 17 5.13 -14.18 18.81
C GLY A 17 4.59 -12.89 18.19
N VAL A 18 4.78 -12.69 16.89
CA VAL A 18 4.20 -11.54 16.17
C VAL A 18 2.67 -11.61 16.13
N THR A 19 2.11 -12.80 15.89
CA THR A 19 0.65 -13.02 15.91
C THR A 19 0.05 -12.77 17.30
N GLN A 20 0.80 -13.05 18.37
CA GLN A 20 0.44 -12.70 19.76
C GLN A 20 0.64 -11.21 20.10
N GLY A 21 0.95 -10.36 19.12
CA GLY A 21 1.09 -8.91 19.30
C GLY A 21 2.44 -8.48 19.87
N ILE A 22 3.45 -9.35 19.90
CA ILE A 22 4.80 -8.99 20.35
C ILE A 22 5.50 -8.20 19.23
N THR A 23 5.51 -6.87 19.36
CA THR A 23 6.14 -5.96 18.39
C THR A 23 7.59 -5.59 18.77
N SER A 24 7.98 -5.81 20.03
CA SER A 24 9.32 -5.50 20.51
C SER A 24 10.32 -6.59 20.13
N ARG A 25 11.37 -6.20 19.41
CA ARG A 25 12.51 -7.06 19.03
C ARG A 25 13.12 -7.79 20.23
N ARG A 26 13.31 -7.09 21.35
CA ARG A 26 13.87 -7.69 22.58
C ARG A 26 12.95 -8.75 23.16
N ARG A 27 11.63 -8.53 23.11
CA ARG A 27 10.64 -9.52 23.57
C ARG A 27 10.55 -10.72 22.63
N LEU A 28 10.64 -10.52 21.31
CA LEU A 28 10.65 -11.63 20.35
C LEU A 28 11.91 -12.49 20.47
N ALA A 29 13.09 -11.88 20.70
CA ALA A 29 14.33 -12.63 20.95
C ALA A 29 14.25 -13.48 22.23
N LEU A 30 13.66 -12.94 23.30
CA LEU A 30 13.40 -13.69 24.53
C LEU A 30 12.38 -14.81 24.32
N PHE A 31 11.30 -14.55 23.58
CA PHE A 31 10.24 -15.53 23.27
C PHE A 31 10.75 -16.72 22.47
N THR A 32 11.69 -16.47 21.56
CA THR A 32 12.27 -17.48 20.68
C THR A 32 13.51 -18.17 21.27
N GLY A 33 14.03 -17.68 22.40
CA GLY A 33 15.20 -18.25 23.07
C GLY A 33 16.50 -18.12 22.26
N VAL A 34 16.55 -17.27 21.24
CA VAL A 34 17.72 -17.08 20.38
C VAL A 34 18.48 -15.80 20.73
N SER A 35 19.80 -15.85 20.58
CA SER A 35 20.67 -14.67 20.72
C SER A 35 20.35 -13.61 19.66
N ASP A 36 20.59 -12.33 19.97
CA ASP A 36 20.26 -11.20 19.07
C ASP A 36 20.97 -11.30 17.70
N ALA A 37 22.17 -11.89 17.68
CA ALA A 37 22.91 -12.18 16.45
C ALA A 37 22.20 -13.22 15.57
N LYS A 38 21.67 -14.30 16.16
CA LYS A 38 20.91 -15.34 15.43
C LYS A 38 19.52 -14.80 15.02
N PHE A 39 18.91 -13.96 15.85
CA PHE A 39 17.66 -13.27 15.56
C PHE A 39 17.75 -12.40 14.29
N THR A 40 18.82 -11.62 14.12
CA THR A 40 18.97 -10.75 12.93
C THR A 40 19.00 -11.56 11.62
N ARG A 41 19.69 -12.71 11.64
CA ARG A 41 19.76 -13.63 10.49
C ARG A 41 18.40 -14.30 10.23
N LEU A 42 17.71 -14.73 11.27
CA LEU A 42 16.38 -15.36 11.16
C LEU A 42 15.30 -14.37 10.75
N ALA A 43 15.29 -13.15 11.28
CA ALA A 43 14.33 -12.10 10.93
C ALA A 43 14.46 -11.72 9.45
N SER A 44 15.69 -11.62 8.92
CA SER A 44 15.94 -11.38 7.50
C SER A 44 15.35 -12.49 6.62
N ARG A 45 15.49 -13.76 7.04
CA ARG A 45 14.89 -14.90 6.32
C ARG A 45 13.38 -14.99 6.49
N ALA A 46 12.83 -14.63 7.65
CA ALA A 46 11.39 -14.62 7.93
C ALA A 46 10.67 -13.51 7.14
N ILE A 47 11.29 -12.34 6.93
CA ILE A 47 10.76 -11.28 6.07
C ILE A 47 10.70 -11.77 4.61
N ILE A 48 11.73 -12.47 4.14
CA ILE A 48 11.76 -13.07 2.80
C ILE A 48 10.71 -14.18 2.68
N ALA A 49 10.58 -15.06 3.68
CA ALA A 49 9.59 -16.13 3.70
C ALA A 49 8.15 -15.60 3.73
N ARG A 50 7.85 -14.59 4.56
CA ARG A 50 6.54 -13.94 4.61
C ARG A 50 6.21 -13.25 3.29
N LYS A 51 7.19 -12.63 2.63
CA LYS A 51 7.01 -12.02 1.31
C LYS A 51 6.74 -13.06 0.22
N ILE A 52 7.34 -14.25 0.31
CA ILE A 52 7.07 -15.36 -0.61
C ILE A 52 5.69 -15.99 -0.35
N VAL A 53 5.26 -16.11 0.91
CA VAL A 53 3.93 -16.63 1.26
C VAL A 53 2.81 -15.63 0.92
N MET A 54 3.01 -14.33 1.13
CA MET A 54 2.04 -13.28 0.73
C MET A 54 1.94 -13.10 -0.80
N LEU A 55 2.90 -13.59 -1.58
CA LEU A 55 2.82 -13.59 -3.04
C LEU A 55 2.10 -14.82 -3.61
N ASN A 56 1.65 -15.74 -2.74
CA ASN A 56 1.03 -17.00 -3.14
C ASN A 56 -0.32 -17.23 -2.43
N GLU A 57 -1.00 -16.17 -2.03
CA GLU A 57 -2.43 -16.23 -1.74
C GLU A 57 -3.16 -16.21 -3.09
N PRO A 58 -3.77 -17.32 -3.55
CA PRO A 58 -4.69 -17.25 -4.66
C PRO A 58 -5.86 -16.38 -4.19
N ASP A 59 -6.15 -15.31 -4.94
CA ASP A 59 -7.34 -14.48 -4.83
C ASP A 59 -8.57 -15.33 -4.45
N ARG A 60 -8.87 -15.41 -3.16
CA ARG A 60 -10.14 -15.94 -2.64
C ARG A 60 -11.09 -14.77 -2.42
N HIS A 61 -11.48 -14.16 -3.52
CA HIS A 61 -12.78 -13.54 -3.70
C HIS A 61 -13.34 -14.18 -4.98
N GLY A 62 -14.15 -15.24 -4.95
CA GLY A 62 -15.49 -15.21 -4.36
C GLY A 62 -16.31 -14.17 -5.14
N GLY A 63 -16.73 -14.45 -6.37
CA GLY A 63 -17.83 -15.37 -6.65
C GLY A 63 -19.16 -14.61 -6.54
N VAL A 64 -19.45 -13.74 -7.50
CA VAL A 64 -20.77 -13.11 -7.64
C VAL A 64 -21.51 -13.84 -8.75
N VAL A 65 -22.43 -14.71 -8.34
CA VAL A 65 -23.51 -15.21 -9.20
C VAL A 65 -24.49 -14.06 -9.36
N PHE A 66 -24.52 -13.40 -10.52
CA PHE A 66 -25.54 -12.41 -10.83
C PHE A 66 -26.06 -12.58 -12.26
N GLY A 67 -27.33 -13.00 -12.34
CA GLY A 67 -28.32 -12.47 -13.28
C GLY A 67 -28.05 -12.57 -14.77
N LEU A 68 -28.64 -13.58 -15.39
CA LEU A 68 -29.08 -13.56 -16.79
C LEU A 68 -30.06 -12.40 -17.01
N TYR A 69 -29.63 -11.23 -17.49
CA TYR A 69 -30.46 -10.33 -18.32
C TYR A 69 -29.54 -9.46 -19.18
N GLY A 70 -29.78 -9.49 -20.49
CA GLY A 70 -28.90 -8.91 -21.48
C GLY A 70 -28.90 -7.38 -21.48
N GLN A 71 -27.69 -6.82 -21.55
CA GLN A 71 -27.40 -5.60 -22.28
C GLN A 71 -25.98 -5.74 -22.82
N GLN A 72 -25.81 -5.50 -24.12
CA GLN A 72 -24.50 -5.34 -24.71
C GLN A 72 -23.89 -4.05 -24.15
N GLU A 73 -23.08 -4.17 -23.11
CA GLU A 73 -22.13 -3.12 -22.75
C GLU A 73 -20.76 -3.59 -23.21
N GLN A 74 -20.13 -2.79 -24.08
CA GLN A 74 -18.78 -2.99 -24.54
C GLN A 74 -17.86 -3.15 -23.32
N THR A 75 -17.50 -4.39 -23.01
CA THR A 75 -16.39 -4.70 -22.12
C THR A 75 -15.13 -4.23 -22.83
N THR A 76 -14.83 -2.95 -22.69
CA THR A 76 -13.49 -2.44 -22.94
C THR A 76 -12.58 -3.29 -22.08
N GLU A 77 -11.71 -4.07 -22.72
CA GLU A 77 -10.68 -4.85 -22.04
C GLU A 77 -9.83 -3.87 -21.21
N LEU A 78 -10.20 -3.72 -19.94
CA LEU A 78 -9.51 -2.87 -18.99
C LEU A 78 -8.15 -3.52 -18.73
N SER A 79 -7.18 -3.14 -19.54
CA SER A 79 -5.76 -3.29 -19.23
C SER A 79 -5.56 -2.94 -17.75
N PRO A 80 -4.85 -3.76 -16.96
CA PRO A 80 -4.73 -3.54 -15.53
C PRO A 80 -4.21 -2.13 -15.27
N ALA A 81 -5.09 -1.27 -14.74
CA ALA A 81 -4.82 0.15 -14.59
C ALA A 81 -3.47 0.34 -13.89
N THR A 82 -2.60 1.14 -14.49
CA THR A 82 -1.24 1.30 -13.99
C THR A 82 -1.27 1.92 -12.59
N GLN A 83 -0.24 1.66 -11.78
CA GLN A 83 -0.14 2.26 -10.44
C GLN A 83 -0.23 3.80 -10.50
N THR A 84 0.21 4.40 -11.60
CA THR A 84 0.08 5.83 -11.87
C THR A 84 -1.38 6.23 -12.06
N GLU A 85 -2.15 5.54 -12.91
CA GLU A 85 -3.58 5.82 -13.10
C GLU A 85 -4.38 5.69 -11.79
N LYS A 86 -4.08 4.68 -10.97
CA LYS A 86 -4.69 4.53 -9.65
C LYS A 86 -4.35 5.71 -8.72
N ALA A 87 -3.12 6.20 -8.78
CA ALA A 87 -2.70 7.38 -8.02
C ALA A 87 -3.34 8.67 -8.56
N GLU A 88 -3.60 8.78 -9.86
CA GLU A 88 -4.35 9.91 -10.42
C GLU A 88 -5.80 9.93 -9.95
N ALA A 89 -6.49 8.78 -10.03
CA ALA A 89 -7.85 8.64 -9.54
C ALA A 89 -7.95 9.03 -8.06
N PHE A 90 -6.99 8.57 -7.24
CA PHE A 90 -6.87 8.97 -5.85
C PHE A 90 -6.70 10.48 -5.66
N LEU A 91 -5.82 11.13 -6.43
CA LEU A 91 -5.61 12.58 -6.33
C LEU A 91 -6.87 13.36 -6.73
N ARG A 92 -7.61 12.91 -7.74
CA ARG A 92 -8.89 13.51 -8.15
C ARG A 92 -9.95 13.35 -7.06
N GLU A 93 -10.09 12.15 -6.49
CA GLU A 93 -11.02 11.85 -5.39
C GLU A 93 -10.75 12.72 -4.17
N VAL A 94 -9.50 12.75 -3.69
CA VAL A 94 -9.14 13.43 -2.43
C VAL A 94 -9.18 14.95 -2.54
N LEU A 95 -8.85 15.50 -3.72
CA LEU A 95 -8.84 16.95 -3.95
C LEU A 95 -10.15 17.47 -4.56
N ALA A 96 -11.15 16.61 -4.77
CA ALA A 96 -12.47 17.02 -5.26
C ALA A 96 -13.18 17.95 -4.27
N ASP A 97 -13.03 17.68 -2.97
CA ASP A 97 -13.64 18.48 -1.90
C ASP A 97 -12.91 19.81 -1.65
N GLY A 98 -11.77 20.03 -2.30
CA GLY A 98 -11.01 21.27 -2.25
C GLY A 98 -9.53 21.11 -1.89
N PRO A 99 -8.83 22.23 -1.62
CA PRO A 99 -7.40 22.23 -1.41
C PRO A 99 -7.00 21.63 -0.07
N LEU A 100 -6.10 20.64 -0.08
CA LEU A 100 -5.61 19.95 1.12
C LEU A 100 -4.11 20.18 1.35
N PRO A 101 -3.62 20.17 2.60
CA PRO A 101 -2.19 20.27 2.88
C PRO A 101 -1.40 19.15 2.21
N SER A 102 -0.29 19.49 1.55
CA SER A 102 0.54 18.53 0.82
C SER A 102 0.95 17.32 1.65
N VAL A 103 1.26 17.54 2.93
CA VAL A 103 1.66 16.49 3.88
C VAL A 103 0.54 15.47 4.09
N VAL A 104 -0.69 15.94 4.29
CA VAL A 104 -1.86 15.08 4.51
C VAL A 104 -2.13 14.21 3.28
N VAL A 105 -2.07 14.79 2.08
CA VAL A 105 -2.25 14.04 0.82
C VAL A 105 -1.17 12.97 0.66
N GLU A 106 0.08 13.26 1.01
CA GLU A 106 1.18 12.29 0.95
C GLU A 106 1.02 11.13 1.95
N GLU A 107 0.62 11.44 3.18
CA GLU A 107 0.36 10.42 4.20
C GLU A 107 -0.81 9.50 3.81
N MET A 108 -1.90 10.07 3.28
CA MET A 108 -3.02 9.31 2.75
C MET A 108 -2.60 8.42 1.56
N ALA A 109 -1.78 8.95 0.65
CA ALA A 109 -1.28 8.20 -0.49
C ALA A 109 -0.39 7.02 -0.06
N MET A 110 0.52 7.24 0.89
CA MET A 110 1.38 6.19 1.43
C MET A 110 0.57 5.12 2.18
N THR A 111 -0.47 5.52 2.90
CA THR A 111 -1.41 4.59 3.55
C THR A 111 -2.14 3.71 2.53
N ARG A 112 -2.48 4.25 1.35
CA ARG A 112 -3.03 3.48 0.22
C ARG A 112 -1.97 2.70 -0.58
N GLY A 113 -0.70 2.71 -0.15
CA GLY A 113 0.38 1.94 -0.77
C GLY A 113 1.06 2.61 -1.97
N PHE A 114 0.75 3.88 -2.26
CA PHE A 114 1.40 4.60 -3.35
C PHE A 114 2.82 5.02 -2.96
N ARG A 115 3.78 4.76 -3.86
CA ARG A 115 5.16 5.25 -3.71
C ARG A 115 5.23 6.73 -4.07
N ARG A 116 6.12 7.48 -3.40
CA ARG A 116 6.36 8.91 -3.68
C ARG A 116 6.64 9.21 -5.16
N GLY A 117 7.39 8.35 -5.84
CA GLY A 117 7.69 8.50 -7.27
C GLY A 117 6.44 8.42 -8.15
N VAL A 118 5.55 7.47 -7.86
CA VAL A 118 4.27 7.30 -8.58
C VAL A 118 3.37 8.52 -8.34
N LEU A 119 3.28 8.97 -7.08
CA LEU A 119 2.51 10.16 -6.71
C LEU A 119 3.05 11.42 -7.41
N LYS A 120 4.37 11.56 -7.52
CA LYS A 120 5.00 12.68 -8.24
C LYS A 120 4.62 12.68 -9.73
N SER A 121 4.66 11.53 -10.39
CA SER A 121 4.22 11.39 -11.79
C SER A 121 2.73 11.68 -11.95
N ALA A 122 1.89 11.12 -11.09
CA ALA A 122 0.45 11.35 -11.11
C ALA A 122 0.09 12.83 -10.89
N ARG A 123 0.79 13.53 -9.98
CA ARG A 123 0.61 14.99 -9.79
C ARG A 123 0.88 15.78 -11.06
N ALA A 124 1.93 15.42 -11.80
CA ALA A 124 2.28 16.07 -13.06
C ALA A 124 1.23 15.80 -14.14
N LEU A 125 0.70 14.59 -14.21
CA LEU A 125 -0.35 14.20 -15.18
C LEU A 125 -1.70 14.86 -14.89
N VAL A 126 -2.10 14.92 -13.62
CA VAL A 126 -3.35 15.59 -13.19
C VAL A 126 -3.22 17.12 -13.22
N GLY A 127 -2.00 17.65 -13.21
CA GLY A 127 -1.75 19.09 -13.17
C GLY A 127 -2.02 19.71 -11.79
N VAL A 128 -1.78 18.97 -10.71
CA VAL A 128 -2.00 19.44 -9.33
C VAL A 128 -1.13 20.68 -9.07
N GLN A 129 -1.76 21.75 -8.59
CA GLN A 129 -1.08 23.01 -8.28
C GLN A 129 -0.83 23.13 -6.78
N ALA A 130 0.36 23.60 -6.42
CA ALA A 130 0.68 23.95 -5.04
C ALA A 130 0.34 25.43 -4.80
N VAL A 131 -0.54 25.70 -3.83
CA VAL A 131 -0.97 27.04 -3.45
C VAL A 131 -0.51 27.32 -2.03
N ARG A 132 -0.04 28.54 -1.79
CA ARG A 132 0.39 29.00 -0.47
C ARG A 132 -0.80 29.58 0.27
N ASP A 133 -1.10 29.03 1.44
CA ASP A 133 -2.37 29.28 2.15
C ASP A 133 -2.44 30.59 2.94
N GLY A 134 -1.55 31.56 2.71
CA GLY A 134 -1.48 32.82 3.48
C GLY A 134 -1.07 32.65 4.95
N GLU A 135 -1.54 31.59 5.62
CA GLU A 135 -1.03 31.10 6.90
C GLU A 135 0.41 30.58 6.73
N VAL A 136 1.26 31.02 7.64
CA VAL A 136 2.71 30.90 7.56
C VAL A 136 3.16 29.46 7.25
N GLY A 137 3.61 29.25 6.01
CA GLY A 137 4.46 28.13 5.61
C GLY A 137 3.77 26.85 5.15
N ARG A 138 2.42 26.77 5.10
CA ARG A 138 1.73 25.55 4.67
C ARG A 138 1.37 25.62 3.18
N TRP A 139 1.96 24.72 2.40
CA TRP A 139 1.58 24.48 1.01
C TRP A 139 0.35 23.57 0.98
N LYS A 140 -0.68 23.99 0.26
CA LYS A 140 -1.85 23.18 -0.08
C LYS A 140 -1.74 22.73 -1.53
N MET A 141 -2.31 21.57 -1.81
CA MET A 141 -2.50 21.04 -3.15
C MET A 141 -3.92 21.29 -3.58
N ARG A 142 -4.13 21.76 -4.80
CA ARG A 142 -5.45 21.88 -5.42
C ARG A 142 -5.43 21.28 -6.82
N LEU A 143 -6.60 20.82 -7.26
CA LEU A 143 -6.81 20.52 -8.67
C LEU A 143 -6.84 21.81 -9.50
N PRO A 144 -6.38 21.78 -10.77
CA PRO A 144 -6.58 22.89 -11.68
C PRO A 144 -8.07 23.03 -12.00
N GLU A 145 -8.57 24.25 -12.14
CA GLU A 145 -9.99 24.51 -12.45
C GLU A 145 -10.45 23.82 -13.74
N SER A 146 -9.56 23.64 -14.72
CA SER A 146 -9.83 22.91 -15.95
C SER A 146 -10.11 21.42 -15.76
N ALA A 147 -9.63 20.80 -14.67
CA ALA A 147 -9.88 19.39 -14.38
C ALA A 147 -11.23 19.16 -13.68
N SER A 148 -11.88 20.21 -13.15
CA SER A 148 -13.18 20.09 -12.48
C SER A 148 -14.36 19.97 -13.44
N VAL A 149 -14.16 20.24 -14.73
CA VAL A 149 -15.26 20.37 -15.72
C VAL A 149 -15.38 19.16 -16.65
N ALA A 150 -14.50 18.16 -16.54
CA ALA A 150 -14.47 17.01 -17.44
C ALA A 150 -15.45 15.87 -17.08
N SER A 151 -16.42 16.13 -16.21
CA SER A 151 -17.56 15.23 -15.98
C SER A 151 -18.77 15.74 -16.75
N VAL A 152 -18.78 15.51 -18.06
CA VAL A 152 -19.97 15.62 -18.93
C VAL A 152 -20.09 14.35 -19.75
#